data_AF-A0A150U023-F1
#
_entry.id   AF-A0A150U023-F1
#
_cell.length_a   1.000
_cell.length_b   1.000
_cell.length_c   1.000
_cell.angle_alpha   90.00
_cell.angle_beta   90.00
_cell.angle_gamma   90.00
#
_symmetry.space_group_name_H-M   'P 1'
#
loop_
_entity.id
_entity.type
_entity.pdbx_description
1 polymer ?
#
loop_
_entity_poly.entity_id
_entity_poly.type
_entity_poly.pdbx_seq_one_letter_code
_entity_poly.pdbx_strand_id
1 'polypeptide(L)'
;MARGTLARRLGATISLWALALAAAGCFWTVGGESEHLYGHSVVRVEAAPADIYAYPSVRYRGGYAYLVGETWYYEGPRGWVIFRSEPRVLAERRVVIRSRRERPHHHHPPRYYEERRAPAYREPVERRRRYYAD
;
A
#
# COMPACT_ATOMS: atom_id res chain seq x y z
N MET A 1 34.52 16.60 -74.41
CA MET A 1 34.21 15.30 -73.76
C MET A 1 33.60 15.58 -72.41
N ALA A 2 32.46 14.94 -72.13
CA ALA A 2 31.54 15.22 -71.04
C ALA A 2 31.87 14.49 -69.72
N ARG A 3 31.11 14.85 -68.68
CA ARG A 3 30.77 14.14 -67.41
C ARG A 3 31.49 14.71 -66.17
N GLY A 4 30.82 15.07 -65.08
CA GLY A 4 29.40 15.02 -64.77
C GLY A 4 29.20 15.60 -63.35
N THR A 5 28.16 16.42 -63.20
CA THR A 5 27.60 16.84 -61.92
C THR A 5 26.97 15.64 -61.20
N LEU A 6 27.44 15.29 -60.01
CA LEU A 6 26.82 14.40 -59.00
C LEU A 6 27.74 14.50 -57.76
N ALA A 7 27.33 14.61 -56.51
CA ALA A 7 26.02 14.52 -55.91
C ALA A 7 26.00 15.43 -54.68
N ARG A 8 25.20 16.48 -54.79
CA ARG A 8 24.48 17.10 -53.68
C ARG A 8 23.75 15.96 -52.94
N ARG A 9 23.65 16.03 -51.60
CA ARG A 9 22.83 15.19 -50.69
C ARG A 9 23.54 14.05 -49.95
N LEU A 10 24.47 14.38 -49.05
CA LEU A 10 24.90 13.48 -47.97
C LEU A 10 24.99 14.19 -46.59
N GLY A 11 24.25 15.29 -46.40
CA GLY A 11 24.29 16.09 -45.16
C GLY A 11 22.98 16.14 -44.37
N ALA A 12 21.99 15.30 -44.71
CA ALA A 12 20.60 15.48 -44.26
C ALA A 12 19.98 14.24 -43.58
N THR A 13 20.77 13.31 -43.06
CA THR A 13 20.23 12.11 -42.37
C THR A 13 20.80 11.88 -40.97
N ILE A 14 21.93 12.50 -40.61
CA ILE A 14 22.51 12.33 -39.26
C ILE A 14 21.84 13.26 -38.22
N SER A 15 21.18 14.33 -38.67
CA SER A 15 20.49 15.28 -37.78
C SER A 15 19.14 14.78 -37.23
N LEU A 16 18.64 13.62 -37.68
CA LEU A 16 17.32 13.12 -37.26
C LEU A 16 17.36 12.23 -36.01
N TRP A 17 18.53 11.71 -35.62
CA TRP A 17 18.65 10.81 -34.45
C TRP A 17 19.06 11.51 -33.15
N ALA A 18 19.66 12.70 -33.23
CA ALA A 18 20.03 13.47 -32.03
C ALA A 18 18.82 14.21 -31.39
N LEU A 19 17.68 14.32 -32.08
CA LEU A 19 16.51 15.05 -31.61
C LEU A 19 15.53 14.19 -30.79
N ALA A 20 15.72 12.87 -30.72
CA ALA A 20 14.82 11.97 -29.98
C ALA A 20 15.21 11.77 -28.50
N LEU A 21 16.43 12.14 -28.09
CA LEU A 21 16.92 11.93 -26.71
C LEU A 21 16.69 13.14 -25.77
N ALA A 22 16.18 14.26 -26.28
CA ALA A 22 15.89 15.45 -25.46
C ALA A 22 14.56 15.37 -24.68
N ALA A 23 13.77 14.29 -24.85
CA ALA A 23 12.43 14.16 -24.26
C ALA A 23 12.38 13.31 -22.97
N ALA A 24 13.52 12.89 -22.41
CA ALA A 24 13.57 12.04 -21.21
C ALA A 24 14.08 12.79 -19.95
N GLY A 25 13.86 14.11 -19.87
CA GLY A 25 14.46 14.92 -18.81
C GLY A 25 13.68 16.16 -18.38
N CYS A 26 12.36 16.07 -18.19
CA CYS A 26 11.60 17.14 -17.54
C CYS A 26 10.43 16.58 -16.70
N PHE A 27 10.74 16.10 -15.50
CA PHE A 27 9.74 16.02 -14.42
C PHE A 27 10.38 16.53 -13.14
N TRP A 28 10.77 17.81 -13.12
CA TRP A 28 11.09 18.48 -11.87
C TRP A 28 10.46 19.87 -11.86
N THR A 29 9.12 19.90 -11.84
CA THR A 29 8.41 21.07 -11.34
C THR A 29 8.52 21.06 -9.81
N VAL A 30 9.59 21.64 -9.27
CA VAL A 30 9.63 22.08 -7.86
C VAL A 30 8.97 23.45 -7.79
N GLY A 31 7.65 23.44 -7.97
CA GLY A 31 6.76 24.51 -7.52
C GLY A 31 6.28 24.18 -6.10
N GLY A 32 7.21 23.94 -5.18
CA GLY A 32 6.89 23.57 -3.81
C GLY A 32 6.55 24.79 -2.97
N GLU A 33 5.46 25.50 -3.28
CA GLU A 33 4.86 26.42 -2.30
C GLU A 33 4.70 25.61 -1.01
N SER A 34 5.34 26.07 0.07
CA SER A 34 5.34 25.35 1.34
C SER A 34 3.95 25.43 1.92
N GLU A 35 3.09 24.54 1.46
CA GLU A 35 1.74 24.44 1.95
C GLU A 35 1.77 23.76 3.31
N HIS A 36 1.04 24.36 4.23
CA HIS A 36 0.91 23.83 5.57
C HIS A 36 -0.51 23.29 5.69
N LEU A 37 -0.60 22.02 6.04
CA LEU A 37 -1.86 21.36 6.33
C LEU A 37 -1.86 20.93 7.80
N TYR A 38 -2.77 21.50 8.58
CA TYR A 38 -2.86 21.29 10.03
C TYR A 38 -1.55 21.54 10.80
N GLY A 39 -0.76 22.52 10.37
CA GLY A 39 0.53 22.85 10.99
C GLY A 39 1.70 21.95 10.55
N HIS A 40 1.49 21.06 9.57
CA HIS A 40 2.54 20.23 9.00
C HIS A 40 2.83 20.66 7.55
N SER A 41 4.11 20.73 7.20
CA SER A 41 4.52 21.00 5.82
C SER A 41 4.13 19.82 4.92
N VAL A 42 3.41 20.11 3.84
CA VAL A 42 2.99 19.13 2.84
C VAL A 42 3.56 19.46 1.46
N VAL A 43 3.47 18.49 0.55
CA VAL A 43 3.73 18.65 -0.88
C VAL A 43 2.49 18.19 -1.62
N ARG A 44 1.98 19.02 -2.53
CA ARG A 44 0.92 18.61 -3.44
C ARG A 44 1.46 17.65 -4.48
N VAL A 45 0.70 16.61 -4.76
CA VAL A 45 0.99 15.67 -5.84
C VAL A 45 -0.12 15.76 -6.87
N GLU A 46 0.24 15.59 -8.15
CA GLU A 46 -0.71 15.68 -9.26
C GLU A 46 -1.77 14.57 -9.19
N ALA A 47 -1.34 13.35 -8.82
CA ALA A 47 -2.20 12.21 -8.64
C ALA A 47 -1.70 11.29 -7.53
N ALA A 48 -2.65 10.62 -6.87
CA ALA A 48 -2.37 9.49 -6.00
C ALA A 48 -2.15 8.20 -6.83
N PRO A 49 -1.52 7.15 -6.25
CA PRO A 49 -1.52 5.81 -6.83
C PRO A 49 -2.93 5.33 -7.18
N ALA A 50 -3.07 4.60 -8.30
CA ALA A 50 -4.37 4.21 -8.84
C ALA A 50 -5.21 3.36 -7.87
N ASP A 51 -4.55 2.56 -7.04
CA ASP A 51 -5.12 1.67 -6.04
C ASP A 51 -5.05 2.25 -4.62
N ILE A 52 -4.93 3.58 -4.46
CA ILE A 52 -4.71 4.22 -3.15
C ILE A 52 -5.71 3.78 -2.06
N TYR A 53 -6.98 3.55 -2.43
CA TYR A 53 -8.02 3.13 -1.51
C TYR A 53 -7.88 1.68 -1.00
N ALA A 54 -7.02 0.86 -1.63
CA ALA A 54 -6.70 -0.49 -1.16
C ALA A 54 -5.62 -0.49 -0.06
N TYR A 55 -4.90 0.63 0.13
CA TYR A 55 -3.86 0.73 1.14
C TYR A 55 -4.43 0.98 2.54
N PRO A 56 -3.68 0.64 3.60
CA PRO A 56 -4.07 0.96 4.97
C PRO A 56 -4.37 2.45 5.14
N SER A 57 -5.54 2.76 5.68
CA SER A 57 -5.99 4.14 5.90
C SER A 57 -6.19 4.45 7.38
N VAL A 58 -6.02 5.71 7.72
CA VAL A 58 -6.21 6.26 9.07
C VAL A 58 -7.02 7.53 8.96
N ARG A 59 -8.10 7.61 9.73
CA ARG A 59 -8.86 8.86 9.85
C ARG A 59 -8.02 9.91 10.58
N TYR A 60 -7.76 11.03 9.91
CA TYR A 60 -6.91 12.10 10.41
C TYR A 60 -7.54 13.45 10.05
N ARG A 61 -7.81 14.28 11.07
CA ARG A 61 -8.30 15.67 10.91
C ARG A 61 -9.49 15.85 9.96
N GLY A 62 -10.38 14.85 9.87
CA GLY A 62 -11.62 14.90 9.09
C GLY A 62 -11.54 14.19 7.73
N GLY A 63 -10.35 13.85 7.26
CA GLY A 63 -10.13 13.03 6.06
C GLY A 63 -9.49 11.69 6.39
N TYR A 64 -9.04 11.00 5.33
CA TYR A 64 -8.28 9.76 5.43
C TYR A 64 -6.86 9.98 4.92
N ALA A 65 -5.89 9.57 5.73
CA ALA A 65 -4.51 9.41 5.31
C ALA A 65 -4.26 7.95 4.92
N TYR A 66 -3.72 7.71 3.74
CA TYR A 66 -3.41 6.39 3.18
C TYR A 66 -1.91 6.17 3.21
N LEU A 67 -1.48 5.03 3.77
CA LEU A 67 -0.08 4.67 3.86
C LEU A 67 0.34 3.84 2.64
N VAL A 68 1.08 4.46 1.73
CA VAL A 68 1.66 3.79 0.56
C VAL A 68 3.16 3.68 0.78
N GLY A 69 3.65 2.46 0.99
CA GLY A 69 5.03 2.23 1.42
C GLY A 69 5.31 2.88 2.78
N GLU A 70 6.09 3.97 2.79
CA GLU A 70 6.40 4.76 3.99
C GLU A 70 5.74 6.14 4.01
N THR A 71 5.07 6.51 2.92
CA THR A 71 4.54 7.85 2.69
C THR A 71 3.05 7.90 2.99
N TRP A 72 2.65 8.92 3.74
CA TRP A 72 1.24 9.22 3.99
C TRP A 72 0.71 10.16 2.93
N TYR A 73 -0.23 9.64 2.12
CA TYR A 73 -1.03 10.41 1.18
C TYR A 73 -2.31 10.87 1.88
N TYR A 74 -2.66 12.14 1.73
CA TYR A 74 -3.87 12.71 2.31
C TYR A 74 -4.65 13.47 1.26
N GLU A 75 -5.97 13.25 1.24
CA GLU A 75 -6.87 13.97 0.35
C GLU A 75 -7.22 15.32 0.98
N GLY A 76 -6.58 16.38 0.50
CA GLY A 76 -6.83 17.75 0.94
C GLY A 76 -7.88 18.46 0.07
N PRO A 77 -8.26 19.70 0.44
CA PRO A 77 -9.26 20.48 -0.29
C PRO A 77 -8.88 20.79 -1.75
N ARG A 78 -7.58 20.76 -2.05
CA ARG A 78 -6.98 21.09 -3.35
C ARG A 78 -6.34 19.85 -4.00
N GLY A 79 -6.84 18.66 -3.69
CA GLY A 79 -6.31 17.39 -4.16
C GLY A 79 -5.32 16.74 -3.20
N TRP A 80 -4.59 15.77 -3.73
CA TRP A 80 -3.71 14.90 -2.95
C TRP A 80 -2.46 15.63 -2.47
N VAL A 81 -2.07 15.35 -1.22
CA VAL A 81 -0.83 15.85 -0.63
C VAL A 81 -0.09 14.73 0.08
N ILE A 82 1.22 14.88 0.22
CA ILE A 82 2.08 14.06 1.07
C ILE A 82 2.68 14.90 2.19
N PHE A 83 2.79 14.34 3.39
CA PHE A 83 3.43 15.03 4.52
C PHE A 83 4.96 14.97 4.38
N ARG A 84 5.65 16.12 4.32
CA ARG A 84 7.13 16.15 4.38
C ARG A 84 7.61 15.84 5.80
N SER A 85 6.94 16.46 6.77
CA SER A 85 7.13 16.21 8.19
C SER A 85 5.92 15.44 8.68
N GLU A 86 6.15 14.21 9.09
CA GLU A 86 5.08 13.31 9.43
C GLU A 86 4.42 13.72 10.77
N PRO A 87 3.09 13.88 10.77
CA PRO A 87 2.35 14.08 12.01
C PRO A 87 2.57 12.92 12.98
N ARG A 88 2.85 13.23 14.25
CA ARG A 88 3.11 12.22 15.30
C ARG A 88 2.07 11.10 15.35
N VAL A 89 0.79 11.46 15.23
CA VAL A 89 -0.33 10.49 15.23
C VAL A 89 -0.22 9.50 14.07
N LEU A 90 0.20 9.97 12.88
CA LEU A 90 0.39 9.10 11.72
C LEU A 90 1.64 8.22 11.89
N ALA A 91 2.72 8.75 12.47
CA ALA A 91 3.91 7.96 12.79
C ALA A 91 3.59 6.80 13.75
N GLU A 92 2.85 7.07 14.83
CA GLU A 92 2.40 6.04 15.78
C GLU A 92 1.55 4.97 15.08
N ARG A 93 0.63 5.39 14.20
CA ARG A 93 -0.22 4.47 13.44
C ARG A 93 0.58 3.65 12.44
N ARG A 94 1.60 4.22 11.80
CA ARG A 94 2.47 3.49 10.89
C ARG A 94 3.17 2.33 11.59
N VAL A 95 3.68 2.53 12.80
CA VAL A 95 4.31 1.47 13.59
C VAL A 95 3.32 0.32 13.88
N VAL A 96 2.08 0.66 14.23
CA VAL A 96 1.02 -0.35 14.44
C VAL A 96 0.71 -1.11 13.14
N ILE A 97 0.64 -0.42 12.01
CA ILE A 97 0.36 -1.04 10.70
C ILE A 97 1.50 -1.99 10.31
N ARG A 98 2.77 -1.54 10.43
CA ARG A 98 3.95 -2.36 10.12
C ARG A 98 4.02 -3.60 10.99
N SER A 99 3.89 -3.44 12.32
CA SER A 99 3.95 -4.56 13.25
C SER A 99 2.85 -5.60 12.99
N ARG A 100 1.66 -5.19 12.51
CA ARG A 100 0.61 -6.15 12.11
C ARG A 100 0.97 -6.92 10.85
N ARG A 101 1.61 -6.26 9.87
CA ARG A 101 2.05 -6.89 8.62
C ARG A 101 3.21 -7.85 8.84
N GLU A 102 4.10 -7.53 9.76
CA GLU A 102 5.31 -8.32 10.06
C GLU A 102 5.04 -9.47 11.03
N ARG A 103 3.93 -9.46 11.78
CA ARG A 103 3.57 -10.55 12.67
C ARG A 103 3.44 -11.86 11.88
N PRO A 104 4.26 -12.88 12.20
CA PRO A 104 4.04 -14.21 11.67
C PRO A 104 2.60 -14.60 12.00
N HIS A 105 1.85 -15.00 10.98
CA HIS A 105 0.56 -15.64 11.22
C HIS A 105 0.90 -16.95 11.90
N HIS A 106 0.89 -16.96 13.23
CA HIS A 106 0.91 -18.22 13.96
C HIS A 106 -0.33 -18.96 13.52
N HIS A 107 -0.13 -19.92 12.60
CA HIS A 107 -1.10 -20.95 12.31
C HIS A 107 -1.33 -21.63 13.66
N HIS A 108 -2.36 -21.19 14.37
CA HIS A 108 -2.87 -22.01 15.44
C HIS A 108 -3.40 -23.24 14.69
N PRO A 109 -2.77 -24.42 14.84
CA PRO A 109 -3.41 -25.61 14.33
C PRO A 109 -4.83 -25.59 14.89
N PRO A 110 -5.86 -25.96 14.09
CA PRO A 110 -7.18 -26.15 14.64
C PRO A 110 -7.00 -26.95 15.92
N ARG A 111 -7.43 -26.38 17.06
CA ARG A 111 -7.61 -27.21 18.24
C ARG A 111 -8.71 -28.18 17.81
N TYR A 112 -8.31 -29.30 17.21
CA TYR A 112 -9.04 -30.53 17.41
C TYR A 112 -9.21 -30.56 18.91
N TYR A 113 -10.45 -30.40 19.33
CA TYR A 113 -10.87 -30.84 20.63
C TYR A 113 -10.26 -32.24 20.71
N GLU A 114 -9.16 -32.37 21.47
CA GLU A 114 -8.95 -33.62 22.15
C GLU A 114 -10.27 -33.78 22.87
N GLU A 115 -11.10 -34.62 22.27
CA GLU A 115 -11.97 -35.54 22.96
C GLU A 115 -11.08 -36.21 24.01
N ARG A 116 -10.77 -35.43 25.06
CA ARG A 116 -10.55 -35.88 26.42
C ARG A 116 -11.59 -36.95 26.51
N ARG A 117 -11.15 -38.22 26.45
CA ARG A 117 -11.95 -39.41 26.70
C ARG A 117 -13.10 -38.93 27.54
N ALA A 118 -14.27 -38.76 26.94
CA ALA A 118 -15.46 -38.50 27.74
C ALA A 118 -15.36 -39.61 28.79
N PRO A 119 -15.34 -39.30 30.11
CA PRO A 119 -15.39 -40.37 31.08
C PRO A 119 -16.58 -41.18 30.63
N ALA A 120 -16.31 -42.41 30.16
CA ALA A 120 -17.36 -43.28 29.68
C ALA A 120 -18.37 -43.22 30.79
N TYR A 121 -19.54 -42.64 30.51
CA TYR A 121 -20.62 -42.63 31.44
C TYR A 121 -20.88 -44.12 31.66
N ARG A 122 -20.30 -44.63 32.74
CA ARG A 122 -20.54 -45.96 33.20
C ARG A 122 -21.86 -45.80 33.91
N GLU A 123 -22.94 -46.04 33.17
CA GLU A 123 -24.20 -46.34 33.83
C GLU A 123 -23.92 -47.35 34.93
N PRO A 124 -24.42 -47.10 36.15
CA PRO A 124 -24.59 -48.17 37.11
C PRO A 124 -25.62 -49.13 36.50
N VAL A 125 -25.14 -50.19 35.85
CA VAL A 125 -25.95 -51.29 35.28
C VAL A 125 -26.89 -51.91 36.35
N GLU A 126 -26.65 -51.62 37.63
CA GLU A 126 -27.50 -52.01 38.75
C GLU A 126 -28.88 -51.36 38.79
N ARG A 127 -29.11 -50.19 38.16
CA ARG A 127 -30.44 -49.56 38.19
C ARG A 127 -31.47 -50.27 37.30
N ARG A 128 -31.02 -50.96 36.24
CA ARG A 128 -31.91 -51.65 35.28
C ARG A 128 -32.45 -52.99 35.79
N ARG A 129 -31.72 -53.68 36.68
CA ARG A 129 -32.20 -54.93 37.29
C ARG A 129 -33.40 -54.74 38.22
N ARG A 130 -33.53 -53.54 38.81
CA ARG A 130 -34.56 -53.26 39.82
C ARG A 130 -35.93 -52.93 39.23
N TYR A 131 -36.03 -52.62 37.94
CA TYR A 131 -37.29 -52.23 37.30
C TYR A 131 -38.02 -53.39 36.61
N TYR A 132 -37.39 -54.56 36.48
CA TYR A 132 -37.97 -55.76 35.86
C TYR A 132 -38.01 -56.97 36.82
N ALA A 133 -37.84 -56.72 38.12
CA ALA A 133 -37.82 -57.75 39.16
C ALA A 133 -39.00 -57.63 40.15
N ASP A 134 -39.97 -56.75 39.86
CA ASP A 134 -41.28 -56.68 40.51
C ASP A 134 -42.38 -56.98 39.47
#